data_AF-A0A7S4VME5-F1
#
_entry.id   AF-A0A7S4VME5-F1
#
_cell.length_a   1.000
_cell.length_b   1.000
_cell.length_c   1.000
_cell.angle_alpha   90.00
_cell.angle_beta   90.00
_cell.angle_gamma   90.00
#
_symmetry.space_group_name_H-M   'P 1'
#
loop_
_entity.id
_entity.type
_entity.pdbx_description
1 polymer ?
#
loop_
_entity_poly.entity_id
_entity_poly.type
_entity_poly.pdbx_seq_one_letter_code
_entity_poly.pdbx_strand_id
1 'polypeptide(L)'
;QVEIAAPGVLVDSTLPDNAYAKWSGTSMATPHVAGVAALVWSHFPDCTNKQIREALIKSTQDLGVQGCDNDYGFGLVDAQAAYQYLKTNGCEFSVGETVGGCNQCPECSSAPTSSPVAFPGCPDNERYFKVSITTDNYGSETSWRVTKENGQDQITGGNYASNRARTERYCIPNDACTFEISDEYGDGMCCNYGNGSYEVWIDNMSKGSGGAFGSSMTVDLCDGIPTPAPVAPVTPAPTLPPTLPPTMAPTPLP
;
A
#
# COMPACT_ATOMS: atom_id res chain seq x y z
N GLN A 1 13.81 -23.46 -12.79
CA GLN A 1 12.79 -22.40 -12.85
C GLN A 1 11.53 -22.92 -12.16
N VAL A 2 10.93 -22.11 -11.30
CA VAL A 2 9.67 -22.42 -10.61
C VAL A 2 8.52 -22.20 -11.59
N GLU A 3 7.49 -23.04 -11.54
CA GLU A 3 6.26 -22.84 -12.31
C GLU A 3 5.17 -22.21 -11.45
N ILE A 4 4.93 -22.76 -10.25
CA ILE A 4 4.06 -22.17 -9.23
C ILE A 4 4.69 -22.40 -7.84
N ALA A 5 4.47 -21.47 -6.93
CA ALA A 5 4.97 -21.50 -5.57
C ALA A 5 3.91 -21.98 -4.56
N ALA A 6 4.38 -22.49 -3.42
CA ALA A 6 3.53 -22.89 -2.31
C ALA A 6 4.30 -22.81 -0.98
N PRO A 7 3.63 -22.83 0.19
CA PRO A 7 4.29 -22.78 1.48
C PRO A 7 5.28 -23.93 1.66
N GLY A 8 6.55 -23.59 1.89
CA GLY A 8 7.64 -24.56 2.01
C GLY A 8 8.62 -24.28 3.14
N VAL A 9 8.33 -23.33 4.04
CA VAL A 9 9.20 -22.98 5.18
C VAL A 9 8.43 -23.15 6.48
N LEU A 10 9.03 -23.85 7.43
CA LEU A 10 8.44 -24.17 8.75
C LEU A 10 7.04 -24.80 8.65
N VAL A 11 6.84 -25.68 7.66
CA VAL A 11 5.58 -26.39 7.43
C VAL A 11 5.45 -27.51 8.44
N ASP A 12 4.42 -27.42 9.27
CA ASP A 12 4.10 -28.41 10.29
C ASP A 12 3.36 -29.61 9.68
N SER A 13 3.84 -30.83 9.93
CA SER A 13 3.23 -32.03 9.41
C SER A 13 3.48 -33.26 10.29
N THR A 14 2.79 -34.35 9.99
CA THR A 14 2.85 -35.59 10.77
C THR A 14 4.13 -36.37 10.52
N LEU A 15 4.61 -37.03 11.57
CA LEU A 15 5.67 -38.03 11.53
C LEU A 15 5.13 -39.38 12.04
N PRO A 16 5.87 -40.49 11.80
CA PRO A 16 5.62 -41.75 12.49
C PRO A 16 5.54 -41.58 14.01
N ASP A 17 4.95 -42.57 14.69
CA ASP A 17 4.87 -42.63 16.16
C ASP A 17 4.05 -41.48 16.79
N ASN A 18 2.99 -41.03 16.10
CA ASN A 18 2.07 -39.99 16.56
C ASN A 18 2.76 -38.65 16.88
N ALA A 19 3.81 -38.32 16.11
CA ALA A 19 4.60 -37.11 16.28
C ALA A 19 4.28 -36.07 15.19
N TYR A 20 4.73 -34.84 15.42
CA TYR A 20 4.66 -33.72 14.49
C TYR A 20 6.01 -33.01 14.43
N ALA A 21 6.35 -32.47 13.27
CA ALA A 21 7.53 -31.65 13.10
C ALA A 21 7.36 -30.60 12.02
N LYS A 22 8.13 -29.52 12.15
CA LYS A 22 8.20 -28.44 11.16
C LYS A 22 9.42 -28.60 10.28
N TRP A 23 9.22 -28.83 8.99
CA TRP A 23 10.31 -28.93 8.01
C TRP A 23 10.23 -27.81 6.97
N SER A 24 11.34 -27.57 6.29
CA SER A 24 11.45 -26.58 5.23
C SER A 24 12.10 -27.19 4.00
N GLY A 25 11.61 -26.83 2.82
CA GLY A 25 12.12 -27.27 1.53
C GLY A 25 11.01 -27.30 0.48
N THR A 26 11.41 -27.43 -0.78
CA THR A 26 10.46 -27.64 -1.90
C THR A 26 9.64 -28.92 -1.70
N SER A 27 10.18 -29.92 -1.01
CA SER A 27 9.45 -31.12 -0.57
C SER A 27 8.23 -30.83 0.30
N MET A 28 8.19 -29.68 1.01
CA MET A 28 7.04 -29.24 1.81
C MET A 28 6.07 -28.37 0.98
N ALA A 29 6.57 -27.68 -0.05
CA ALA A 29 5.74 -26.93 -1.00
C ALA A 29 4.95 -27.87 -1.95
N THR A 30 5.59 -28.92 -2.47
CA THR A 30 4.99 -29.90 -3.39
C THR A 30 3.65 -30.48 -2.91
N PRO A 31 3.49 -30.98 -1.65
CA PRO A 31 2.22 -31.53 -1.20
C PRO A 31 1.08 -30.50 -1.11
N HIS A 32 1.38 -29.20 -0.92
CA HIS A 32 0.35 -28.16 -0.98
C HIS A 32 -0.21 -28.06 -2.40
N VAL A 33 0.66 -27.94 -3.40
CA VAL A 33 0.24 -27.89 -4.82
C VAL A 33 -0.52 -29.15 -5.22
N ALA A 34 -0.02 -30.33 -4.83
CA ALA A 34 -0.68 -31.60 -5.10
C ALA A 34 -2.06 -31.70 -4.43
N GLY A 35 -2.18 -31.20 -3.19
CA GLY A 35 -3.46 -31.14 -2.47
C GLY A 35 -4.48 -30.25 -3.15
N VAL A 36 -4.07 -29.06 -3.62
CA VAL A 36 -4.95 -28.16 -4.37
C VAL A 36 -5.37 -28.78 -5.71
N ALA A 37 -4.42 -29.35 -6.45
CA ALA A 37 -4.71 -30.04 -7.71
C ALA A 37 -5.72 -31.18 -7.53
N ALA A 38 -5.52 -32.02 -6.50
CA ALA A 38 -6.44 -33.11 -6.17
C ALA A 38 -7.82 -32.60 -5.76
N LEU A 39 -7.87 -31.53 -4.95
CA LEU A 39 -9.13 -30.92 -4.53
C LEU A 39 -9.95 -30.47 -5.73
N VAL A 40 -9.38 -29.64 -6.60
CA VAL A 40 -10.14 -29.12 -7.76
C VAL A 40 -10.46 -30.23 -8.75
N TRP A 41 -9.55 -31.16 -9.00
CA TRP A 41 -9.82 -32.27 -9.93
C TRP A 41 -10.92 -33.20 -9.41
N SER A 42 -11.07 -33.36 -8.10
CA SER A 42 -12.19 -34.14 -7.52
C SER A 42 -13.56 -33.50 -7.81
N HIS A 43 -13.61 -32.17 -7.99
CA HIS A 43 -14.83 -31.44 -8.34
C HIS A 43 -15.08 -31.30 -9.84
N PHE A 44 -14.04 -31.42 -10.66
CA PHE A 44 -14.08 -31.30 -12.12
C PHE A 44 -13.45 -32.56 -12.77
N PRO A 45 -14.04 -33.75 -12.58
CA PRO A 45 -13.43 -35.02 -13.01
C PRO A 45 -13.26 -35.16 -14.52
N ASP A 46 -14.04 -34.42 -15.31
CA ASP A 46 -13.98 -34.42 -16.77
C ASP A 46 -12.81 -33.58 -17.32
N CYS A 47 -12.16 -32.78 -16.47
CA CYS A 47 -10.98 -32.02 -16.86
C CYS A 47 -9.78 -32.95 -17.00
N THR A 48 -8.98 -32.70 -18.02
CA THR A 48 -7.68 -33.34 -18.21
C THR A 48 -6.64 -32.78 -17.24
N ASN A 49 -5.57 -33.54 -17.00
CA ASN A 49 -4.43 -33.08 -16.20
C ASN A 49 -3.84 -31.73 -16.70
N LYS A 50 -3.82 -31.52 -18.02
CA LYS A 50 -3.36 -30.27 -18.62
C LYS A 50 -4.27 -29.10 -18.26
N GLN A 51 -5.59 -29.30 -18.28
CA GLN A 51 -6.56 -28.27 -17.91
C GLN A 51 -6.50 -27.94 -16.42
N ILE A 52 -6.31 -28.93 -15.56
CA ILE A 52 -6.09 -28.70 -14.13
C ILE A 52 -4.81 -27.88 -13.91
N ARG A 53 -3.70 -28.26 -14.54
CA ARG A 53 -2.45 -27.49 -14.46
C ARG A 53 -2.62 -26.05 -14.91
N GLU A 54 -3.28 -25.83 -16.05
CA GLU A 54 -3.55 -24.50 -16.59
C GLU A 54 -4.44 -23.67 -15.66
N ALA A 55 -5.47 -24.28 -15.08
CA ALA A 55 -6.32 -23.61 -14.10
C ALA A 55 -5.53 -23.17 -12.86
N LEU A 56 -4.63 -24.01 -12.35
CA LEU A 56 -3.76 -23.64 -11.23
C LEU A 56 -2.84 -22.47 -11.57
N ILE A 57 -2.27 -22.46 -12.78
CA ILE A 57 -1.40 -21.38 -13.27
C ILE A 57 -2.16 -20.07 -13.44
N LYS A 58 -3.36 -20.11 -14.00
CA LYS A 58 -4.19 -18.91 -14.25
C LYS A 58 -4.83 -18.33 -13.00
N SER A 59 -4.81 -19.07 -11.90
CA SER A 59 -5.45 -18.69 -10.65
C SER A 59 -4.47 -18.47 -9.50
N THR A 60 -3.17 -18.44 -9.77
CA THR A 60 -2.18 -18.13 -8.73
C THR A 60 -2.32 -16.69 -8.26
N GLN A 61 -1.97 -16.46 -6.99
CA GLN A 61 -1.67 -15.13 -6.51
C GLN A 61 -0.26 -14.75 -6.95
N ASP A 62 -0.15 -13.83 -7.90
CA ASP A 62 1.12 -13.28 -8.36
C ASP A 62 1.89 -12.62 -7.17
N LEU A 63 3.14 -13.04 -6.98
CA LEU A 63 4.03 -12.58 -5.92
C LEU A 63 5.36 -12.20 -6.55
N GLY A 64 6.00 -11.16 -6.02
CA GLY A 64 7.28 -10.71 -6.55
C GLY A 64 7.11 -9.76 -7.73
N VAL A 65 7.79 -10.04 -8.83
CA VAL A 65 7.71 -9.21 -10.04
C VAL A 65 6.46 -9.60 -10.80
N GLN A 66 5.65 -8.61 -11.21
CA GLN A 66 4.41 -8.86 -11.92
C GLN A 66 4.61 -9.79 -13.13
N GLY A 67 3.76 -10.81 -13.23
CA GLY A 67 3.86 -11.85 -14.25
C GLY A 67 4.70 -13.03 -13.76
N CYS A 68 5.24 -13.82 -14.69
CA CYS A 68 6.04 -14.97 -14.30
C CYS A 68 7.49 -14.58 -13.99
N ASP A 69 8.00 -14.95 -12.82
CA ASP A 69 9.39 -14.70 -12.43
C ASP A 69 10.16 -15.99 -12.05
N ASN A 70 11.45 -15.86 -11.77
CA ASN A 70 12.31 -17.01 -11.49
C ASN A 70 12.16 -17.56 -10.07
N ASP A 71 11.57 -16.78 -9.16
CA ASP A 71 11.50 -17.06 -7.72
C ASP A 71 10.14 -17.68 -7.36
N TYR A 72 9.04 -17.14 -7.90
CA TYR A 72 7.67 -17.56 -7.63
C TYR A 72 6.99 -18.24 -8.84
N GLY A 73 7.61 -18.23 -10.01
CA GLY A 73 6.95 -18.69 -11.23
C GLY A 73 5.75 -17.77 -11.52
N PHE A 74 4.58 -18.35 -11.77
CA PHE A 74 3.33 -17.59 -11.91
C PHE A 74 2.73 -17.10 -10.58
N GLY A 75 3.32 -17.48 -9.44
CA GLY A 75 2.87 -17.03 -8.12
C GLY A 75 2.46 -18.16 -7.17
N LEU A 76 1.86 -17.79 -6.04
CA LEU A 76 1.41 -18.68 -4.99
C LEU A 76 0.11 -19.41 -5.38
N VAL A 77 0.07 -20.73 -5.18
CA VAL A 77 -1.12 -21.54 -5.43
C VAL A 77 -2.31 -21.10 -4.53
N ASP A 78 -3.48 -20.92 -5.15
CA ASP A 78 -4.73 -20.56 -4.46
C ASP A 78 -5.85 -21.56 -4.82
N ALA A 79 -6.33 -22.29 -3.81
CA ALA A 79 -7.37 -23.30 -3.98
C ALA A 79 -8.74 -22.73 -4.33
N GLN A 80 -9.10 -21.59 -3.73
CA GLN A 80 -10.39 -20.97 -3.96
C GLN A 80 -10.43 -20.37 -5.37
N ALA A 81 -9.39 -19.66 -5.76
CA ALA A 81 -9.28 -19.08 -7.10
C ALA A 81 -9.30 -20.18 -8.18
N ALA A 82 -8.55 -21.28 -7.98
CA ALA A 82 -8.53 -22.42 -8.91
C ALA A 82 -9.92 -23.05 -9.09
N TYR A 83 -10.63 -23.26 -7.98
CA TYR A 83 -12.00 -23.78 -8.03
C TYR A 83 -12.95 -22.85 -8.79
N GLN A 84 -12.89 -21.54 -8.52
CA GLN A 84 -13.76 -20.57 -9.21
C GLN A 84 -13.42 -20.43 -10.69
N TYR A 85 -12.13 -20.53 -11.05
CA TYR A 85 -11.69 -20.51 -12.44
C TYR A 85 -12.32 -21.68 -13.22
N LEU A 86 -12.23 -22.90 -12.69
CA LEU A 86 -12.82 -24.09 -13.31
C LEU A 86 -14.35 -24.06 -13.30
N LYS A 87 -14.97 -23.55 -12.22
CA LYS A 87 -16.42 -23.39 -12.15
C LYS A 87 -16.94 -22.45 -13.24
N THR A 88 -16.18 -21.41 -13.57
CA THR A 88 -16.58 -20.38 -14.55
C THR A 88 -16.32 -20.85 -15.98
N ASN A 89 -15.17 -21.47 -16.24
CA ASN A 89 -14.71 -21.80 -17.59
C ASN A 89 -15.00 -23.25 -18.00
N GLY A 90 -15.39 -24.11 -17.05
CA GLY A 90 -15.53 -25.54 -17.26
C GLY A 90 -14.20 -26.19 -17.69
N CYS A 91 -14.33 -27.29 -18.44
CA CYS A 91 -13.19 -28.03 -19.01
C CYS A 91 -13.12 -27.87 -20.54
N GLU A 92 -13.67 -26.79 -21.11
CA GLU A 92 -13.80 -26.63 -22.57
C GLU A 92 -12.73 -25.73 -23.21
N PHE A 93 -11.76 -25.24 -22.43
CA PHE A 93 -10.68 -24.41 -22.95
C PHE A 93 -9.55 -25.23 -23.56
N SER A 94 -9.01 -24.71 -24.67
CA SER A 94 -7.86 -25.31 -25.36
C SER A 94 -6.58 -25.05 -24.58
N VAL A 95 -5.88 -26.12 -24.22
CA VAL A 95 -4.56 -26.08 -23.58
C VAL A 95 -3.49 -26.35 -24.62
N GLY A 96 -2.50 -25.45 -24.70
CA GLY A 96 -1.36 -25.56 -25.60
C GLY A 96 -0.40 -26.70 -25.28
N GLU A 97 0.76 -26.70 -25.92
CA GLU A 97 1.82 -27.67 -25.61
C GLU A 97 2.34 -27.48 -24.18
N THR A 98 2.78 -28.59 -23.57
CA THR A 98 3.39 -28.57 -22.24
C THR A 98 4.86 -28.23 -22.36
N VAL A 99 5.18 -26.94 -22.31
CA VAL A 99 6.54 -26.38 -22.38
C VAL A 99 7.18 -26.17 -21.01
N GLY A 100 6.36 -26.02 -19.95
CA GLY A 100 6.82 -25.82 -18.57
C GLY A 100 7.42 -24.44 -18.27
N GLY A 101 7.58 -24.14 -16.97
CA GLY A 101 8.08 -22.85 -16.49
C GLY A 101 7.24 -21.67 -16.97
N CYS A 102 7.85 -20.49 -17.09
CA CYS A 102 7.14 -19.27 -17.52
C CYS A 102 6.62 -19.32 -18.96
N ASN A 103 7.09 -20.26 -19.77
CA ASN A 103 6.59 -20.45 -21.12
C ASN A 103 5.28 -21.25 -21.18
N GLN A 104 4.84 -21.84 -20.05
CA GLN A 104 3.61 -22.64 -20.00
C GLN A 104 2.36 -21.81 -20.28
N CYS A 105 2.35 -20.55 -19.86
CA CYS A 105 1.27 -19.60 -20.14
C CYS A 105 1.86 -18.21 -20.44
N PRO A 106 2.23 -17.93 -21.69
CA PRO A 106 2.75 -16.62 -22.09
C PRO A 106 1.75 -15.48 -21.83
N GLU A 107 0.45 -15.80 -21.95
CA GLU A 107 -0.65 -14.86 -21.66
C GLU A 107 -0.82 -14.58 -20.15
N CYS A 108 -0.40 -15.49 -19.29
CA CYS A 108 -0.37 -15.29 -17.84
C CYS A 108 0.86 -14.49 -17.41
N SER A 109 1.93 -14.56 -18.21
CA SER A 109 3.11 -13.72 -18.04
C SER A 109 2.92 -12.32 -18.64
N SER A 110 1.96 -12.12 -19.53
CA SER A 110 1.55 -10.78 -19.94
C SER A 110 0.67 -10.20 -18.83
N ALA A 111 1.17 -9.16 -18.16
CA ALA A 111 0.44 -8.40 -17.16
C ALA A 111 -1.03 -8.22 -17.59
N PRO A 112 -2.03 -8.70 -16.82
CA PRO A 112 -3.42 -8.57 -17.20
C PRO A 112 -3.80 -7.09 -17.14
N THR A 113 -3.94 -6.46 -18.31
CA THR A 113 -4.29 -5.05 -18.51
C THR A 113 -3.27 -4.08 -17.90
N SER A 114 -2.98 -2.97 -18.59
CA SER A 114 -2.22 -1.88 -17.99
C SER A 114 -2.73 -1.61 -16.57
N SER A 115 -1.84 -1.72 -15.59
CA SER A 115 -1.97 -1.09 -14.26
C SER A 115 -2.71 0.25 -14.45
N PRO A 116 -3.73 0.57 -13.63
CA PRO A 116 -4.68 1.66 -13.91
C PRO A 116 -3.92 2.84 -14.49
N VAL A 117 -4.20 3.15 -15.77
CA VAL A 117 -3.43 4.04 -16.66
C VAL A 117 -2.53 4.90 -15.80
N ALA A 118 -1.24 4.56 -15.73
CA ALA A 118 -0.29 5.29 -14.90
C ALA A 118 -0.57 6.77 -15.12
N PHE A 119 -0.94 7.45 -14.04
CA PHE A 119 -1.49 8.80 -14.14
C PHE A 119 -0.52 9.61 -15.01
N PRO A 120 -0.99 10.21 -16.12
CA PRO A 120 -0.12 10.88 -17.05
C PRO A 120 0.71 11.88 -16.26
N GLY A 121 2.04 11.79 -16.36
CA GLY A 121 2.94 12.64 -15.59
C GLY A 121 2.54 14.10 -15.68
N CYS A 122 2.77 14.85 -14.62
CA CYS A 122 2.41 16.26 -14.60
C CYS A 122 3.36 17.11 -15.45
N PRO A 123 2.89 18.22 -16.04
CA PRO A 123 3.73 19.24 -16.64
C PRO A 123 4.77 19.79 -15.65
N ASP A 124 5.89 20.35 -16.14
CA ASP A 124 7.00 20.85 -15.31
C ASP A 124 6.60 21.90 -14.23
N ASN A 125 5.47 22.59 -14.42
CA ASN A 125 4.94 23.60 -13.50
C ASN A 125 3.93 23.04 -12.48
N GLU A 126 3.74 21.72 -12.44
CA GLU A 126 2.79 21.02 -11.58
C GLU A 126 3.43 19.80 -10.91
N ARG A 127 2.86 19.34 -9.80
CA ARG A 127 3.28 18.16 -9.04
C ARG A 127 2.19 17.11 -9.00
N TYR A 128 2.60 15.86 -8.88
CA TYR A 128 1.68 14.74 -8.76
C TYR A 128 1.11 14.66 -7.35
N PHE A 129 -0.18 14.95 -7.20
CA PHE A 129 -0.92 14.82 -5.96
C PHE A 129 -1.78 13.57 -5.97
N LYS A 130 -1.74 12.83 -4.87
CA LYS A 130 -2.60 11.67 -4.62
C LYS A 130 -3.21 11.80 -3.25
N VAL A 131 -4.49 11.50 -3.14
CA VAL A 131 -5.19 11.38 -1.86
C VAL A 131 -5.98 10.08 -1.84
N SER A 132 -5.90 9.35 -0.73
CA SER A 132 -6.67 8.15 -0.48
C SER A 132 -7.48 8.37 0.77
N ILE A 133 -8.78 8.13 0.68
CA ILE A 133 -9.74 8.37 1.74
C ILE A 133 -10.55 7.09 1.92
N THR A 134 -10.60 6.59 3.14
CA THR A 134 -11.55 5.59 3.58
C THR A 134 -12.55 6.30 4.47
N THR A 135 -13.80 6.37 4.04
CA THR A 135 -14.86 6.96 4.85
C THR A 135 -15.36 5.95 5.89
N ASP A 136 -15.96 6.48 6.96
CA ASP A 136 -16.64 5.70 7.98
C ASP A 136 -18.14 5.57 7.67
N ASN A 137 -18.99 5.38 8.68
CA ASN A 137 -20.43 5.25 8.48
C ASN A 137 -21.11 6.49 7.87
N TYR A 138 -20.44 7.64 7.82
CA TYR A 138 -21.05 8.92 7.44
C TYR A 138 -20.28 9.69 6.36
N GLY A 139 -19.64 8.99 5.42
CA GLY A 139 -18.78 9.60 4.38
C GLY A 139 -19.32 10.80 3.58
N SER A 140 -20.64 11.07 3.55
CA SER A 140 -21.18 12.26 2.89
C SER A 140 -20.76 13.58 3.53
N GLU A 141 -20.35 13.57 4.80
CA GLU A 141 -19.89 14.76 5.52
C GLU A 141 -18.41 15.07 5.27
N THR A 142 -17.66 14.08 4.78
CA THR A 142 -16.23 14.23 4.54
C THR A 142 -16.01 15.03 3.26
N SER A 143 -15.24 16.10 3.38
CA SER A 143 -14.75 16.87 2.24
C SER A 143 -13.30 17.28 2.44
N TRP A 144 -12.60 17.61 1.37
CA TRP A 144 -11.25 18.14 1.44
C TRP A 144 -10.99 19.17 0.36
N ARG A 145 -9.98 20.00 0.56
CA ARG A 145 -9.48 20.97 -0.41
C ARG A 145 -7.96 21.04 -0.39
N VAL A 146 -7.39 21.42 -1.53
CA VAL A 146 -6.01 21.85 -1.64
C VAL A 146 -5.98 23.32 -2.03
N THR A 147 -5.24 24.12 -1.28
CA THR A 147 -5.13 25.57 -1.49
C THR A 147 -3.70 26.01 -1.78
N LYS A 148 -3.58 27.11 -2.52
CA LYS A 148 -2.32 27.83 -2.73
C LYS A 148 -1.90 28.62 -1.51
N GLU A 149 -0.64 29.05 -1.47
CA GLU A 149 -0.13 29.97 -0.42
C GLU A 149 -0.95 31.25 -0.26
N ASN A 150 -1.58 31.73 -1.33
CA ASN A 150 -2.46 32.91 -1.31
C ASN A 150 -3.88 32.62 -0.75
N GLY A 151 -4.15 31.38 -0.32
CA GLY A 151 -5.45 30.94 0.20
C GLY A 151 -6.48 30.60 -0.87
N GLN A 152 -6.11 30.54 -2.15
CA GLN A 152 -7.02 30.18 -3.24
C GLN A 152 -7.13 28.66 -3.40
N ASP A 153 -8.36 28.15 -3.34
CA ASP A 153 -8.67 26.74 -3.63
C ASP A 153 -8.24 26.37 -5.06
N GLN A 154 -7.53 25.25 -5.19
CA GLN A 154 -7.12 24.67 -6.47
C GLN A 154 -7.98 23.48 -6.85
N ILE A 155 -8.14 22.56 -5.92
CA ILE A 155 -8.93 21.34 -6.10
C ILE A 155 -9.67 21.03 -4.81
N THR A 156 -10.84 20.42 -4.94
CA THR A 156 -11.69 20.00 -3.84
C THR A 156 -12.23 18.60 -4.11
N GLY A 157 -12.55 17.87 -3.05
CA GLY A 157 -13.22 16.59 -3.10
C GLY A 157 -14.22 16.44 -1.97
N GLY A 158 -15.21 15.58 -2.17
CA GLY A 158 -16.32 15.40 -1.22
C GLY A 158 -17.44 14.54 -1.80
N ASN A 159 -18.58 14.51 -1.11
CA ASN A 159 -19.77 13.72 -1.49
C ASN A 159 -19.45 12.22 -1.58
N TYR A 160 -18.75 11.71 -0.57
CA TYR A 160 -18.34 10.31 -0.55
C TYR A 160 -19.46 9.41 -0.04
N ALA A 161 -19.50 8.18 -0.55
CA ALA A 161 -20.34 7.15 0.02
C ALA A 161 -19.73 6.66 1.35
N SER A 162 -20.57 6.30 2.32
CA SER A 162 -20.15 5.71 3.59
C SER A 162 -19.43 4.37 3.40
N ASN A 163 -18.45 4.08 4.26
CA ASN A 163 -17.68 2.84 4.35
C ASN A 163 -17.01 2.44 3.03
N ARG A 164 -16.49 3.41 2.29
CA ARG A 164 -15.83 3.18 1.01
C ARG A 164 -14.46 3.83 0.99
N ALA A 165 -13.49 3.08 0.47
CA ALA A 165 -12.20 3.62 0.09
C ALA A 165 -12.26 4.22 -1.32
N ARG A 166 -11.66 5.39 -1.50
CA ARG A 166 -11.48 6.09 -2.77
C ARG A 166 -10.06 6.62 -2.84
N THR A 167 -9.46 6.54 -4.02
CA THR A 167 -8.17 7.15 -4.32
C THR A 167 -8.34 8.06 -5.51
N GLU A 168 -7.96 9.32 -5.34
CA GLU A 168 -8.02 10.35 -6.36
C GLU A 168 -6.61 10.88 -6.65
N ARG A 169 -6.41 11.32 -7.88
CA ARG A 169 -5.10 11.71 -8.42
C ARG A 169 -5.26 12.95 -9.27
N TYR A 170 -4.42 13.95 -9.03
CA TYR A 170 -4.47 15.24 -9.71
C TYR A 170 -3.06 15.75 -9.97
N CYS A 171 -2.91 16.59 -11.00
CA CYS A 171 -1.77 17.52 -11.05
C CYS A 171 -2.18 18.80 -10.34
N ILE A 172 -1.37 19.23 -9.39
CA ILE A 172 -1.58 20.49 -8.68
C ILE A 172 -0.43 21.45 -8.98
N PRO A 173 -0.69 22.76 -9.06
CA PRO A 173 0.37 23.75 -9.19
C PRO A 173 1.46 23.64 -8.12
N ASN A 174 2.68 24.06 -8.47
CA ASN A 174 3.81 24.04 -7.54
C ASN A 174 3.65 24.95 -6.32
N ASP A 175 2.76 25.94 -6.38
CA ASP A 175 2.40 26.87 -5.29
C ASP A 175 1.21 26.40 -4.44
N ALA A 176 0.65 25.21 -4.72
CA ALA A 176 -0.35 24.57 -3.88
C ALA A 176 0.32 23.89 -2.67
N CYS A 177 0.11 24.42 -1.47
CA CYS A 177 0.87 24.02 -0.28
C CYS A 177 0.04 23.43 0.84
N THR A 178 -1.27 23.60 0.85
CA THR A 178 -2.08 23.24 2.01
C THR A 178 -3.16 22.24 1.61
N PHE A 179 -3.11 21.04 2.19
CA PHE A 179 -4.23 20.10 2.14
C PHE A 179 -5.04 20.25 3.43
N GLU A 180 -6.35 20.40 3.31
CA GLU A 180 -7.26 20.43 4.45
C GLU A 180 -8.38 19.44 4.22
N ILE A 181 -8.59 18.56 5.20
CA ILE A 181 -9.74 17.66 5.26
C ILE A 181 -10.69 18.12 6.35
N SER A 182 -11.98 18.03 6.09
CA SER A 182 -13.04 18.56 6.95
C SER A 182 -14.18 17.56 7.07
N ASP A 183 -14.86 17.69 8.20
CA ASP A 183 -15.96 16.85 8.67
C ASP A 183 -17.05 17.78 9.22
N GLU A 184 -18.26 17.67 8.70
CA GLU A 184 -19.33 18.64 8.97
C GLU A 184 -19.84 18.56 10.40
N TYR A 185 -19.90 17.36 10.98
CA TYR A 185 -20.40 17.15 12.35
C TYR A 185 -19.30 17.22 13.41
N GLY A 186 -18.03 17.14 13.00
CA GLY A 186 -16.86 17.46 13.80
C GLY A 186 -16.45 16.37 14.79
N ASP A 187 -16.92 15.16 14.59
CA ASP A 187 -16.44 13.95 15.25
C ASP A 187 -15.31 13.26 14.47
N GLY A 188 -15.06 13.73 13.24
CA GLY A 188 -14.02 13.21 12.36
C GLY A 188 -14.38 11.83 11.81
N MET A 189 -13.48 11.26 11.01
CA MET A 189 -13.77 9.99 10.32
C MET A 189 -13.42 8.75 11.14
N CYS A 190 -12.99 8.90 12.40
CA CYS A 190 -12.70 7.79 13.31
C CYS A 190 -12.95 8.25 14.76
N CYS A 191 -13.24 7.40 15.73
CA CYS A 191 -13.14 5.93 15.75
C CYS A 191 -14.38 5.26 16.36
N ASN A 192 -15.33 6.06 16.84
CA ASN A 192 -16.53 5.58 17.52
C ASN A 192 -17.63 5.19 16.53
N TYR A 193 -17.66 5.82 15.35
CA TYR A 193 -18.68 5.64 14.32
C TYR A 193 -18.14 5.02 13.02
N GLY A 194 -16.99 4.37 13.11
CA GLY A 194 -16.35 3.64 12.03
C GLY A 194 -14.85 3.88 12.00
N ASN A 195 -14.15 3.21 11.09
CA ASN A 195 -12.69 3.30 10.97
C ASN A 195 -12.33 3.97 9.64
N GLY A 196 -12.69 5.24 9.50
CA GLY A 196 -12.25 6.06 8.39
C GLY A 196 -10.83 6.60 8.60
N SER A 197 -10.18 6.91 7.50
CA SER A 197 -8.82 7.44 7.47
C SER A 197 -8.52 8.12 6.15
N TYR A 198 -7.51 8.98 6.13
CA TYR A 198 -6.95 9.57 4.93
C TYR A 198 -5.44 9.40 4.92
N GLU A 199 -4.88 9.41 3.72
CA GLU A 199 -3.45 9.59 3.48
C GLU A 199 -3.26 10.44 2.22
N VAL A 200 -2.25 11.30 2.24
CA VAL A 200 -1.96 12.26 1.17
C VAL A 200 -0.49 12.17 0.76
N TRP A 201 -0.24 12.25 -0.55
CA TRP A 201 1.09 12.15 -1.14
C TRP A 201 1.35 13.24 -2.17
N ILE A 202 2.61 13.67 -2.26
CA ILE A 202 3.16 14.49 -3.35
C ILE A 202 4.34 13.75 -3.96
N ASP A 203 4.34 13.58 -5.28
CA ASP A 203 5.42 12.91 -6.02
C ASP A 203 5.79 11.55 -5.41
N ASN A 204 4.77 10.79 -5.00
CA ASN A 204 4.84 9.51 -4.30
C ASN A 204 5.45 9.52 -2.89
N MET A 205 5.76 10.68 -2.32
CA MET A 205 6.16 10.82 -0.92
C MET A 205 4.93 11.11 -0.06
N SER A 206 4.72 10.30 0.98
CA SER A 206 3.63 10.53 1.95
C SER A 206 3.90 11.82 2.72
N LYS A 207 2.90 12.72 2.74
CA LYS A 207 2.96 14.01 3.44
C LYS A 207 2.23 13.96 4.78
N GLY A 208 1.20 13.13 4.87
CA GLY A 208 0.43 12.98 6.10
C GLY A 208 -0.63 11.91 5.97
N SER A 209 -0.98 11.34 7.11
CA SER A 209 -2.06 10.37 7.26
C SER A 209 -2.78 10.60 8.58
N GLY A 210 -4.08 10.35 8.62
CA GLY A 210 -4.87 10.54 9.83
C GLY A 210 -6.30 10.05 9.68
N GLY A 211 -7.14 10.41 10.65
CA GLY A 211 -8.55 10.03 10.69
C GLY A 211 -9.24 10.52 11.95
N ALA A 212 -8.49 10.62 13.04
CA ALA A 212 -8.92 11.25 14.30
C ALA A 212 -8.66 12.76 14.26
N PHE A 213 -9.68 13.53 13.91
CA PHE A 213 -9.69 14.99 14.03
C PHE A 213 -11.09 15.44 14.45
N GLY A 214 -11.24 16.72 14.85
CA GLY A 214 -12.55 17.30 15.12
C GLY A 214 -13.23 17.70 13.81
N SER A 215 -13.47 19.00 13.62
CA SER A 215 -14.06 19.53 12.38
C SER A 215 -13.13 19.55 11.17
N SER A 216 -11.82 19.68 11.38
CA SER A 216 -10.85 19.66 10.27
C SER A 216 -9.43 19.35 10.74
N MET A 217 -8.59 18.99 9.77
CA MET A 217 -7.15 18.85 9.94
C MET A 217 -6.43 19.31 8.67
N THR A 218 -5.24 19.88 8.85
CA THR A 218 -4.41 20.41 7.78
C THR A 218 -3.09 19.65 7.69
N VAL A 219 -2.61 19.43 6.46
CA VAL A 219 -1.30 18.85 6.14
C VAL A 219 -0.55 19.81 5.22
N ASP A 220 0.70 20.09 5.55
CA ASP A 220 1.62 20.84 4.70
C ASP A 220 2.14 19.95 3.56
N LEU A 221 1.91 20.36 2.32
CA LEU A 221 2.34 19.66 1.11
C LEU A 221 3.71 20.15 0.60
N CYS A 222 4.19 21.28 1.08
CA CYS A 222 5.39 21.97 0.60
C CYS A 222 6.68 21.58 1.35
N ASP A 223 6.57 20.79 2.43
CA ASP A 223 7.74 20.28 3.16
C ASP A 223 8.64 19.40 2.28
N GLY A 224 9.79 19.94 1.87
CA GLY A 224 10.69 19.35 0.87
C GLY A 224 11.44 20.40 0.04
N ILE A 225 10.95 21.64 0.01
CA ILE A 225 11.84 22.81 -0.06
C ILE A 225 12.31 23.03 1.39
N PRO A 226 13.61 23.18 1.69
CA PRO A 226 14.02 23.55 3.03
C PRO A 226 13.46 24.93 3.34
N THR A 227 12.31 24.99 4.02
CA THR A 227 11.89 26.16 4.77
C THR A 227 12.98 26.38 5.82
N PRO A 228 13.62 27.56 5.90
CA PRO A 228 14.50 27.84 7.02
C PRO A 228 13.68 27.61 8.29
N ALA A 229 14.21 26.77 9.18
CA ALA A 229 13.54 26.43 10.44
C ALA A 229 12.96 27.70 11.06
N PRO A 230 11.76 27.64 11.69
CA PRO A 230 11.23 28.78 12.42
C PRO A 230 12.35 29.30 13.31
N VAL A 231 12.83 30.52 13.04
CA VAL A 231 13.76 31.17 13.96
C VAL A 231 12.94 31.34 15.22
N ALA A 232 13.18 30.48 16.20
CA ALA A 232 12.60 30.63 17.52
C ALA A 232 12.77 32.09 17.91
N PRO A 233 11.72 32.78 18.41
CA PRO A 233 11.90 34.15 18.88
C PRO A 233 13.10 34.13 19.83
N VAL A 234 14.13 34.89 19.48
CA VAL A 234 15.32 35.01 20.31
C VAL A 234 14.84 35.47 21.67
N THR A 235 14.78 34.51 22.60
CA THR A 235 14.58 34.82 24.00
C THR A 235 15.85 35.54 24.38
N PRO A 236 15.81 36.83 24.78
CA PRO A 236 17.02 37.50 25.21
C PRO A 236 17.63 36.66 26.34
N ALA A 237 18.92 36.33 26.18
CA ALA A 237 19.65 35.61 27.20
C ALA A 237 19.43 36.31 28.55
N PRO A 238 19.19 35.57 29.64
CA PRO A 238 19.05 36.18 30.95
C PRO A 238 20.30 37.02 31.23
N THR A 239 20.07 38.31 31.48
CA THR A 239 21.13 39.26 31.83
C THR A 239 21.84 38.70 33.07
N LEU A 240 23.11 38.33 32.92
CA LEU A 240 23.92 37.89 34.06
C LEU A 240 23.87 38.99 35.14
N PRO A 241 23.69 38.62 36.42
CA PRO A 241 23.75 39.60 37.49
C PRO A 241 25.13 40.31 37.46
N PRO A 242 25.17 41.62 37.78
CA PRO A 242 26.40 42.40 37.71
C PRO A 242 27.50 41.73 38.54
N THR A 243 28.63 41.47 37.90
CA THR A 243 29.83 40.93 38.52
C THR A 243 30.33 41.94 39.55
N LEU A 244 30.55 41.51 40.80
CA LEU A 244 31.09 42.37 41.84
C LEU A 244 32.44 42.97 41.39
N PRO A 245 32.71 44.26 41.70
CA PRO A 245 33.97 44.89 41.32
C PRO A 245 35.15 44.14 41.97
N PRO A 246 36.28 44.01 41.26
CA PRO A 246 37.46 43.32 41.79
C PRO A 246 38.01 44.04 43.03
N THR A 247 38.19 43.28 44.12
CA THR A 247 38.90 43.72 45.32
C THR A 247 40.33 44.14 44.93
N MET A 248 40.71 45.37 45.29
CA MET A 248 42.05 45.91 45.03
C MET A 248 43.13 45.03 45.67
N ALA A 249 44.18 44.74 44.90
CA ALA A 249 45.38 44.08 45.38
C ALA A 249 46.12 44.98 46.39
N PRO A 250 46.73 44.42 47.46
CA PRO A 250 47.47 45.20 48.44
C PRO A 250 48.76 45.79 47.87
N THR A 251 48.97 47.07 48.13
CA THR A 251 50.16 47.87 47.82
C THR A 251 51.41 47.29 48.50
N PRO A 252 52.59 47.23 47.85
CA PRO A 252 53.84 46.88 48.52
C PRO A 252 54.30 48.01 49.46
N LEU A 253 54.76 47.64 50.66
CA LEU A 253 55.44 48.56 51.59
C LEU A 253 56.82 48.99 51.03
N PRO A 254 57.34 50.18 51.44
CA PRO A 254 58.61 50.73 50.95
C PRO A 254 59.85 50.07 51.55
#